data_AF-A0AAD9DGP2-F1
#
_entry.id   AF-A0AAD9DGP2-F1
#
_cell.length_a   1.000
_cell.length_b   1.000
_cell.length_c   1.000
_cell.angle_alpha   90.00
_cell.angle_beta   90.00
_cell.angle_gamma   90.00
#
_symmetry.space_group_name_H-M   'P 1'
#
loop_
_entity.id
_entity.type
_entity.pdbx_description
1 polymer ?
#
loop_
_entity_poly.entity_id
_entity_poly.type
_entity_poly.pdbx_seq_one_letter_code
_entity_poly.pdbx_strand_id
1 'polypeptide(L)' 'MLELADTIPEFAQAVTWLPHGRAFRILDKDTFMKEVVPMFFNQTKIRSFNRQLHLWGFRG' A
#
# COMPACT_ATOMS: atom_id res chain seq x y z
N MET A 1 -0.25 -5.99 11.03
CA MET A 1 -1.29 -5.27 10.24
C MET A 1 -0.85 -5.05 8.78
N LEU A 2 0.43 -4.75 8.49
CA LEU A 2 1.02 -4.87 7.15
C LEU A 2 1.86 -6.14 6.92
N GLU A 3 2.20 -6.85 8.00
CA GLU A 3 2.80 -8.21 7.96
C GLU A 3 1.92 -9.23 7.23
N LEU A 4 0.62 -8.98 7.14
CA LEU A 4 -0.32 -9.81 6.37
C LEU A 4 -0.14 -9.66 4.85
N ALA A 5 0.37 -8.50 4.39
CA ALA A 5 0.54 -8.25 2.96
C ALA A 5 1.66 -9.10 2.36
N ASP A 6 2.70 -9.41 3.12
CA ASP A 6 3.78 -10.30 2.67
C ASP A 6 3.35 -11.78 2.63
N THR A 7 2.31 -12.15 3.38
CA THR A 7 1.73 -13.50 3.36
C THR A 7 0.63 -13.70 2.31
N ILE A 8 0.14 -12.62 1.68
CA ILE A 8 -0.90 -12.70 0.64
C ILE A 8 -0.20 -12.57 -0.73
N PRO A 9 -0.05 -13.67 -1.48
CA PRO A 9 0.71 -13.67 -2.73
C PRO A 9 0.15 -12.70 -3.78
N GLU A 10 -1.17 -12.45 -3.72
CA GLU A 10 -1.88 -11.53 -4.60
C GLU A 10 -1.44 -10.08 -4.38
N PHE A 11 -1.14 -9.71 -3.12
CA PHE A 11 -0.68 -8.36 -2.79
C PHE A 11 0.78 -8.14 -3.12
N ALA A 12 1.59 -9.20 -3.12
CA ALA A 12 3.01 -9.12 -3.48
C ALA A 12 3.23 -8.67 -4.94
N GLN A 13 2.24 -8.82 -5.84
CA GLN A 13 2.30 -8.29 -7.20
C GLN A 13 1.91 -6.80 -7.30
N ALA A 14 1.19 -6.29 -6.30
CA ALA A 14 0.69 -4.92 -6.26
C ALA A 14 1.61 -4.00 -5.44
N VAL A 15 2.14 -4.48 -4.31
CA VAL A 15 2.96 -3.71 -3.38
C VAL A 15 3.93 -4.62 -2.64
N THR A 16 5.15 -4.13 -2.41
CA THR A 16 6.17 -4.85 -1.61
C THR A 16 6.82 -3.92 -0.60
N TRP A 17 7.13 -4.44 0.59
CA TRP A 17 8.04 -3.75 1.50
C TRP A 17 9.46 -3.73 0.95
N LEU A 18 10.19 -2.66 1.23
CA LEU A 18 11.63 -2.64 1.04
C LEU A 18 12.31 -3.43 2.18
N PRO A 19 13.51 -4.02 1.96
CA PRO A 19 14.16 -4.89 2.94
C PRO A 19 14.38 -4.26 4.32
N HIS A 20 14.44 -2.92 4.39
CA HIS A 20 14.60 -2.18 5.63
C HIS A 20 13.27 -1.89 6.36
N GLY A 21 12.11 -2.31 5.84
CA GLY A 21 10.79 -2.24 6.50
C GLY A 21 10.21 -0.84 6.75
N ARG A 22 10.84 0.22 6.22
CA ARG A 22 10.45 1.64 6.48
C ARG A 22 9.76 2.31 5.31
N ALA A 23 9.72 1.64 4.17
CA ALA A 23 9.03 2.10 2.98
C ALA A 23 8.59 0.89 2.17
N PHE A 24 7.56 1.10 1.36
CA PHE A 24 7.04 0.11 0.43
C PHE A 24 7.07 0.70 -0.98
N ARG A 25 7.14 -0.17 -1.97
CA ARG A 25 7.05 0.18 -3.38
C ARG A 25 5.74 -0.36 -3.93
N ILE A 26 4.99 0.50 -4.59
CA ILE A 26 3.84 0.10 -5.40
C ILE A 26 4.41 -0.43 -6.73
N LEU A 27 4.12 -1.69 -7.04
CA LEU A 27 4.56 -2.37 -8.25
C LEU A 27 3.51 -2.21 -9.37
N ASP A 28 2.24 -2.39 -9.03
CA ASP A 28 1.09 -2.12 -9.89
C ASP A 28 0.10 -1.24 -9.14
N LYS A 29 -0.05 -0.01 -9.62
CA LYS A 29 -0.90 1.00 -9.01
C LYS A 29 -2.39 0.67 -9.14
N ASP A 30 -2.82 0.09 -10.25
CA ASP A 30 -4.23 -0.18 -10.49
C ASP A 30 -4.69 -1.36 -9.62
N THR A 31 -3.90 -2.43 -9.58
CA THR A 31 -4.15 -3.58 -8.71
C THR A 31 -4.08 -3.17 -7.23
N PHE A 32 -3.08 -2.35 -6.84
CA PHE A 32 -2.98 -1.83 -5.48
C PHE A 32 -4.22 -1.03 -5.06
N MET A 33 -4.68 -0.10 -5.91
CA MET A 33 -5.84 0.75 -5.60
C MET A 33 -7.17 -0.01 -5.59
N LYS A 34 -7.29 -1.10 -6.37
CA LYS A 34 -8.52 -1.90 -6.47
C LYS A 34 -8.62 -2.97 -5.40
N GLU A 35 -7.51 -3.60 -5.03
CA GLU A 35 -7.53 -4.81 -4.19
C GLU A 35 -6.98 -4.54 -2.80
N VAL A 36 -5.85 -3.83 -2.69
CA VAL A 36 -5.16 -3.61 -1.41
C VAL A 36 -5.79 -2.44 -0.65
N VAL A 37 -5.94 -1.29 -1.29
CA VAL A 37 -6.35 -0.05 -0.60
C VAL A 37 -7.75 -0.14 0.03
N PRO A 38 -8.77 -0.72 -0.62
CA PRO A 38 -10.09 -0.86 -0.02
C PRO A 38 -10.09 -1.80 1.19
N MET A 39 -9.24 -2.83 1.16
CA MET A 39 -9.16 -3.83 2.23
C MET A 39 -8.51 -3.29 3.51
N PHE A 40 -7.45 -2.48 3.39
CA PHE A 40 -6.68 -2.01 4.54
C PHE A 40 -6.96 -0.56 4.95
N PHE A 41 -7.34 0.31 4.01
CA PHE A 41 -7.42 1.76 4.25
C PHE A 41 -8.83 2.33 4.04
N ASN A 42 -9.78 1.51 3.57
CA ASN A 42 -11.15 1.91 3.23
C ASN A 42 -11.19 3.18 2.35
N GLN A 43 -10.25 3.28 1.40
CA GLN A 43 -10.16 4.37 0.43
C GLN A 43 -10.31 3.83 -0.99
N THR A 44 -10.85 4.65 -1.89
CA THR A 44 -10.98 4.31 -3.32
C THR A 44 -10.23 5.27 -4.24
N LYS A 45 -9.71 6.38 -3.69
CA LYS A 45 -9.00 7.42 -4.45
C LYS A 45 -7.56 7.54 -3.98
N ILE A 46 -6.63 7.49 -4.93
CA ILE A 46 -5.18 7.64 -4.66
C ILE A 46 -4.86 8.97 -3.97
N ARG A 47 -5.59 10.06 -4.26
CA ARG A 47 -5.38 11.34 -3.56
C ARG A 47 -5.68 11.25 -2.06
N SER A 48 -6.77 10.56 -1.68
CA SER A 48 -7.15 10.39 -0.29
C SER A 48 -6.13 9.52 0.44
N PHE A 49 -5.69 8.44 -0.21
CA PHE A 49 -4.62 7.58 0.28
C PHE A 49 -3.30 8.35 0.48
N ASN A 50 -2.87 9.12 -0.53
CA ASN A 50 -1.68 9.96 -0.42
C ASN A 50 -1.79 10.98 0.71
N ARG A 51 -2.95 11.58 0.94
CA ARG A 51 -3.15 12.50 2.06
C ARG A 51 -2.95 11.80 3.41
N GLN A 52 -3.47 10.59 3.58
CA GLN A 52 -3.24 9.81 4.79
C GLN A 52 -1.77 9.44 4.98
N LEU A 53 -1.08 9.04 3.91
CA LEU A 53 0.36 8.77 3.94
C LEU A 53 1.15 10.00 4.41
N HIS A 54 0.86 11.19 3.87
CA HIS A 54 1.50 12.43 4.31
C HIS A 54 1.24 12.73 5.79
N LEU A 55 0.02 12.46 6.29
CA LEU A 55 -0.31 12.62 7.71
C LEU A 55 0.47 11.64 8.60
N TRP A 56 0.79 10.45 8.09
CA TRP A 56 1.62 9.47 8.77
C TRP A 56 3.12 9.70 8.59
N GLY A 57 3.53 10.81 7.95
CA GLY A 57 4.93 11.17 7.76
C GLY A 57 5.62 10.47 6.60
N PHE A 58 4.90 9.67 5.80
CA PHE A 58 5.44 9.15 4.55
C PHE A 58 5.60 10.33 3.57
N ARG A 59 6.75 10.34 2.90
CA ARG A 59 7.06 11.29 1.83
C ARG A 59 7.39 10.50 0.58
N GLY A 60 6.88 10.98 -0.56
CA GLY A 60 7.15 10.43 -1.88
C GLY A 60 8.44 10.98 -2.48
#